data_AF-A0A2H9QJC0-F1
#
_entry.id   AF-A0A2H9QJC0-F1
#
_cell.length_a   1.000
_cell.length_b   1.000
_cell.length_c   1.000
_cell.angle_alpha   90.00
_cell.angle_beta   90.00
_cell.angle_gamma   90.00
#
_symmetry.space_group_name_H-M   'P 1'
#
loop_
_entity.id
_entity.type
_entity.pdbx_description
1 polymer ?
#
loop_
_entity_poly.entity_id
_entity_poly.type
_entity_poly.pdbx_seq_one_letter_code
_entity_poly.pdbx_strand_id
1 'polypeptide(L)' 'MKSTTKQQNNEITTIKLSKKTKARLDNLKTYKRETYEDTISKILGILNLCKVNPAHAKSKLLQIDRQKLFK' A
#
# COMPACT_ATOMS: atom_id res chain seq x y z
N MET A 1 19.55 0.72 -30.65
CA MET A 1 18.77 1.61 -29.77
C MET A 1 18.89 1.05 -28.34
N LYS A 2 19.67 1.70 -27.47
CA LYS A 2 19.85 1.22 -26.08
C LYS A 2 18.74 1.84 -25.23
N SER A 3 17.78 1.04 -24.83
CA SER A 3 16.76 1.43 -23.84
C SER A 3 17.45 1.64 -22.50
N THR A 4 17.71 2.89 -22.16
CA THR A 4 18.15 3.31 -20.83
C THR A 4 16.99 3.11 -19.86
N THR A 5 16.93 1.94 -19.23
CA THR A 5 16.07 1.69 -18.07
C THR A 5 16.53 2.62 -16.97
N LYS A 6 15.76 3.68 -16.73
CA LYS A 6 16.01 4.69 -15.69
C LYS A 6 15.99 3.98 -14.34
N GLN A 7 17.16 3.63 -13.81
CA GLN A 7 17.32 3.14 -12.43
C GLN A 7 16.75 4.22 -11.52
N GLN A 8 15.58 3.96 -10.93
CA GLN A 8 15.06 4.81 -9.86
C GLN A 8 16.01 4.62 -8.69
N ASN A 9 16.69 5.70 -8.29
CA ASN A 9 17.55 5.71 -7.12
C ASN A 9 16.64 5.48 -5.90
N ASN A 10 16.54 4.23 -5.45
CA ASN A 10 15.83 3.86 -4.22
C ASN A 10 16.66 4.28 -3.01
N GLU A 11 16.84 5.59 -2.82
CA GLU A 11 17.47 6.14 -1.64
C GLU A 11 16.58 5.80 -0.44
N ILE A 12 17.10 4.94 0.45
CA ILE A 12 16.36 4.50 1.64
C ILE A 12 16.25 5.69 2.58
N THR A 13 15.02 6.11 2.87
CA THR A 13 14.72 7.13 3.87
C THR A 13 14.14 6.47 5.12
N THR A 14 14.42 7.02 6.29
CA THR A 14 13.87 6.53 7.56
C THR A 14 12.81 7.48 8.09
N ILE A 15 11.59 6.99 8.30
CA ILE A 15 10.50 7.75 8.88
C ILE A 15 10.24 7.24 10.29
N LYS A 16 10.36 8.11 11.29
CA LYS A 16 9.95 7.79 12.67
C LYS A 16 8.44 7.89 12.79
N LEU A 17 7.80 6.83 13.28
CA LEU A 17 6.36 6.77 13.50
C LEU A 17 6.06 6.53 14.98
N SER A 18 4.94 7.08 15.45
CA SER A 18 4.42 6.74 16.76
C SER A 18 4.07 5.24 16.83
N LYS A 19 4.15 4.63 18.01
CA LYS A 19 3.75 3.22 18.22
C LYS A 19 2.30 2.97 17.77
N LYS A 20 1.41 3.93 18.01
CA LYS A 20 0.00 3.88 17.57
C LYS A 20 -0.12 3.84 16.04
N THR A 21 0.63 4.68 15.34
CA THR A 21 0.63 4.71 13.86
C THR A 21 1.21 3.42 13.28
N LYS A 22 2.31 2.92 13.86
CA LYS A 22 2.89 1.62 13.48
C LYS A 22 1.87 0.48 13.62
N ALA A 23 1.19 0.40 14.76
CA ALA A 23 0.18 -0.64 15.01
C ALA A 23 -0.97 -0.58 14.00
N ARG A 24 -1.40 0.64 13.61
CA ARG A 24 -2.40 0.81 12.53
C ARG A 24 -1.88 0.27 11.19
N LEU A 25 -0.64 0.57 10.82
CA LEU A 25 -0.03 0.04 9.59
C LEU A 25 0.09 -1.49 9.63
N ASP A 26 0.46 -2.07 10.77
CA ASP A 26 0.53 -3.51 10.95
C ASP A 26 -0.83 -4.18 10.73
N ASN A 27 -1.90 -3.58 11.25
CA ASN A 27 -3.28 -4.07 11.04
C ASN A 27 -3.78 -3.91 9.60
N LEU A 28 -3.15 -3.03 8.80
CA LEU A 28 -3.49 -2.85 7.39
C LEU A 28 -2.82 -3.89 6.48
N LYS A 29 -1.82 -4.62 6.97
CA LYS A 29 -1.19 -5.70 6.22
C LYS A 29 -2.19 -6.81 5.92
N THR A 30 -2.30 -7.17 4.65
CA THR A 30 -3.10 -8.30 4.19
C THR A 30 -2.37 -9.62 4.48
N TYR A 31 -1.04 -9.65 4.37
CA TYR A 31 -0.22 -10.86 4.58
C TYR A 31 0.80 -10.67 5.71
N LYS A 32 1.17 -11.77 6.40
CA LYS A 32 2.13 -11.72 7.52
C LYS A 32 3.51 -11.18 7.10
N ARG A 33 3.91 -11.43 5.85
CA ARG A 33 5.22 -11.06 5.28
C ARG A 33 5.19 -9.77 4.44
N GLU A 34 4.07 -9.05 4.44
CA GLU A 34 3.94 -7.81 3.66
C GLU A 34 4.83 -6.71 4.25
N THR A 35 5.56 -6.00 3.38
CA THR A 35 6.45 -4.91 3.81
C THR A 35 5.65 -3.63 4.08
N TYR A 36 6.25 -2.67 4.78
CA TYR A 36 5.62 -1.36 4.95
C TYR A 36 5.53 -0.62 3.61
N GLU A 37 6.50 -0.79 2.71
CA GLU A 37 6.48 -0.18 1.38
C GLU A 37 5.29 -0.67 0.54
N ASP A 38 5.06 -1.98 0.53
CA ASP A 38 3.91 -2.59 -0.16
C ASP A 38 2.58 -2.07 0.41
N THR A 39 2.51 -2.01 1.74
CA THR A 39 1.31 -1.55 2.47
C THR A 39 1.02 -0.09 2.16
N ILE A 40 2.03 0.77 2.21
CA ILE A 40 1.90 2.22 1.96
C ILE A 40 1.54 2.45 0.50
N SER A 41 2.22 1.79 -0.45
CA SER A 41 1.94 1.87 -1.88
C SER A 41 0.51 1.46 -2.21
N LYS A 42 0.00 0.40 -1.58
CA LYS A 42 -1.40 -0.03 -1.72
C LYS A 42 -2.38 1.03 -1.21
N ILE A 43 -2.13 1.60 -0.03
CA ILE A 43 -2.96 2.67 0.55
C ILE A 43 -2.99 3.88 -0.39
N LEU A 44 -1.82 4.35 -0.84
CA LEU A 44 -1.73 5.48 -1.76
C LEU A 44 -2.43 5.20 -3.09
N GLY A 45 -2.30 3.98 -3.62
CA GLY A 45 -3.01 3.55 -4.81
C GLY A 45 -4.53 3.60 -4.65
N ILE A 46 -5.07 3.17 -3.50
CA ILE A 46 -6.51 3.27 -3.20
C ILE A 46 -6.93 4.73 -3.08
N LEU A 47 -6.16 5.57 -2.38
CA LEU A 47 -6.46 7.00 -2.23
C LEU A 47 -6.48 7.73 -3.58
N ASN A 48 -5.55 7.40 -4.47
CA ASN A 48 -5.53 7.93 -5.83
C ASN A 48 -6.75 7.46 -6.63
N LEU A 49 -7.15 6.19 -6.50
CA LEU A 49 -8.37 5.69 -7.12
C LEU A 49 -9.62 6.36 -6.56
N CYS A 50 -9.69 6.65 -5.26
CA CYS A 50 -10.82 7.38 -4.67
C CYS A 50 -11.00 8.76 -5.29
N LYS A 51 -9.90 9.45 -5.63
CA LYS A 51 -9.95 10.78 -6.28
C LYS A 51 -10.48 10.72 -7.71
N VAL A 52 -10.17 9.65 -8.45
CA VAL A 52 -10.50 9.52 -9.88
C VAL A 52 -11.83 8.81 -10.10
N ASN A 53 -12.07 7.71 -9.37
CA ASN A 53 -13.28 6.90 -9.48
C ASN A 53 -13.62 6.23 -8.12
N PRO A 54 -14.49 6.88 -7.31
CA PRO A 54 -14.89 6.38 -6.00
C PRO A 54 -15.55 4.99 -6.03
N ALA A 55 -16.31 4.67 -7.08
CA ALA A 55 -17.00 3.38 -7.19
C ALA A 55 -16.01 2.22 -7.37
N HIS A 56 -14.98 2.42 -8.20
CA HIS A 56 -13.93 1.44 -8.38
C HIS A 56 -13.10 1.25 -7.10
N ALA A 57 -12.81 2.34 -6.38
CA ALA A 57 -12.11 2.27 -5.10
C ALA A 57 -12.89 1.46 -4.06
N LYS A 58 -14.23 1.64 -3.98
CA LYS A 58 -15.10 0.83 -3.11
C LYS A 58 -15.04 -0.66 -3.44
N SER A 59 -15.08 -1.02 -4.73
CA SER A 59 -14.94 -2.43 -5.16
C SER A 59 -13.60 -3.04 -4.71
N LYS A 60 -12.52 -2.27 -4.86
CA LYS A 60 -11.16 -2.69 -4.46
C LYS A 60 -11.03 -2.88 -2.94
N LEU A 61 -11.65 -2.00 -2.16
CA LEU A 61 -11.73 -2.15 -0.70
C LEU A 61 -12.47 -3.44 -0.30
N LEU A 62 -13.61 -3.72 -0.93
CA LEU A 62 -14.39 -4.95 -0.67
C LEU A 62 -13.62 -6.23 -1.03
N GLN A 63 -12.70 -6.19 -2.01
CA GLN A 63 -11.83 -7.32 -2.31
C GLN A 63 -10.78 -7.54 -1.22
N ILE A 64 -10.18 -6.47 -0.71
CA ILE A 64 -9.19 -6.53 0.38
C ILE A 64 -9.84 -7.05 1.66
N ASP A 65 -11.04 -6.59 1.99
CA ASP A 65 -11.77 -7.07 3.17
C ASP A 65 -12.11 -8.56 3.07
N ARG A 66 -12.53 -9.02 1.88
CA ARG A 66 -12.73 -10.45 1.63
C ARG A 66 -11.48 -11.28 1.83
N GLN A 67 -10.31 -10.80 1.39
CA GLN A 67 -9.04 -11.50 1.60
C GLN A 67 -8.65 -11.59 3.08
N LYS A 68 -9.05 -10.61 3.91
CA LYS A 68 -8.84 -10.66 5.36
C LYS A 68 -9.73 -11.67 6.08
N LEU A 69 -10.90 -11.99 5.55
CA LEU A 69 -11.87 -12.92 6.16
C LEU A 69 -11.44 -14.39 6.07
N PHE A 70 -10.56 -14.76 5.15
CA PHE A 70 -10.08 -16.13 4.95
C PHE A 70 -8.72 -16.41 5.61
N LYS A 71 -8.40 -15.68 6.68
CA LYS A 71 -7.08 -15.68 7.32
C LYS A 71 -7.16 -16.01 8.80
#